data_AF-A0A924XFC5-F1
#
_entry.id   AF-A0A924XFC5-F1
#
_cell.length_a   1.000
_cell.length_b   1.000
_cell.length_c   1.000
_cell.angle_alpha   90.00
_cell.angle_beta   90.00
_cell.angle_gamma   90.00
#
_symmetry.space_group_name_H-M   'P 1'
#
loop_
_entity.id
_entity.type
_entity.pdbx_description
1 polymer ?
#
loop_
_entity_poly.entity_id
_entity_poly.type
_entity_poly.pdbx_seq_one_letter_code
_entity_poly.pdbx_strand_id
1 'polypeptide(L)'
;MKRVVILSLLVLMFVGIALPFTIDWSEASKTNNHRKNRRYKKYSKGWWRAYHAKRRRQRAMAARKRTYGVRRARLAQARRVNRIPSTPSRSIAAGTSDFTTFNGETPPNGWRGESTGNGDAQFKVSDTDGRSIGSASLSVVSAAMPMNEENMPEKMREKTLGGVPVSALRRTVIDKMIREEGWIVNDYQRKVGGKRVFVVVAQTAKNNAVSSSTFYFTEVDGRIYSLATNSPTDFSDKIAADSEQFLTKFNKGSQSNGDSASTATTPNPLR
;
A
#
# COMPACT_ATOMS: atom_id res chain seq x y z
N MET A 1 29.24 -28.52 -45.43
CA MET A 1 28.93 -27.76 -44.20
C MET A 1 28.45 -26.32 -44.45
N LYS A 2 29.07 -25.52 -45.35
CA LYS A 2 28.66 -24.13 -45.62
C LYS A 2 27.21 -23.94 -46.12
N ARG A 3 26.66 -24.92 -46.86
CA ARG A 3 25.28 -24.87 -47.40
C ARG A 3 24.18 -25.00 -46.31
N VAL A 4 24.48 -25.70 -45.21
CA VAL A 4 23.52 -25.89 -44.10
C VAL A 4 23.41 -24.62 -43.24
N VAL A 5 24.51 -23.87 -43.10
CA VAL A 5 24.53 -22.60 -42.38
C VAL A 5 23.70 -21.54 -43.13
N ILE A 6 23.78 -21.49 -44.46
CA ILE A 6 23.02 -20.54 -45.29
C ILE A 6 21.51 -20.85 -45.22
N LEU A 7 21.13 -22.14 -45.22
CA LEU A 7 19.72 -22.55 -45.12
C LEU A 7 19.11 -22.21 -43.75
N SER A 8 19.87 -22.37 -42.66
CA SER A 8 19.47 -21.97 -41.32
C SER A 8 19.22 -20.45 -41.21
N LEU A 9 20.09 -19.66 -41.82
CA LEU A 9 20.00 -18.19 -41.80
C LEU A 9 18.78 -17.68 -42.59
N LEU A 10 18.44 -18.33 -43.71
CA LEU A 10 17.25 -18.00 -44.51
C LEU A 10 15.94 -18.30 -43.78
N VAL A 11 15.87 -19.42 -43.04
CA VAL A 11 14.67 -19.77 -42.25
C VAL A 11 14.45 -18.79 -41.10
N LEU A 12 15.52 -18.36 -40.41
CA LEU A 12 15.43 -17.37 -39.34
C LEU A 12 14.98 -15.98 -39.83
N MET A 13 15.41 -15.57 -41.01
CA MET A 13 14.96 -14.32 -41.64
C MET A 13 13.47 -14.36 -42.03
N PHE A 14 12.95 -15.51 -42.46
CA PHE A 14 11.55 -15.64 -42.86
C PHE A 14 10.57 -15.63 -41.68
N VAL A 15 10.96 -16.20 -40.53
CA VAL A 15 10.12 -16.20 -39.30
C VAL A 15 10.05 -14.80 -38.66
N GLY A 16 11.08 -13.96 -38.82
CA GLY A 16 11.11 -12.61 -38.27
C GLY A 16 10.19 -11.60 -38.96
N ILE A 17 9.84 -11.81 -40.23
CA ILE A 17 9.08 -10.84 -41.04
C ILE A 17 7.57 -11.15 -41.05
N ALA A 18 7.16 -12.41 -40.81
CA ALA A 18 5.76 -12.83 -40.93
C ALA A 18 4.86 -12.51 -39.71
N LEU A 19 5.40 -11.94 -38.61
CA LEU A 19 4.67 -11.85 -37.33
C LEU A 19 3.91 -10.55 -36.98
N PRO A 20 3.67 -9.53 -37.83
CA PRO A 20 2.78 -8.43 -37.44
C PRO A 20 1.40 -8.44 -38.10
N PHE A 21 0.86 -9.58 -38.55
CA PHE A 21 -0.45 -9.58 -39.25
C PHE A 21 -1.55 -10.53 -38.75
N THR A 22 -1.40 -11.24 -37.63
CA THR A 22 -2.48 -12.13 -37.11
C THR A 22 -2.68 -12.07 -35.60
N ILE A 23 -2.74 -10.87 -35.03
CA ILE A 23 -3.37 -10.68 -33.71
C ILE A 23 -4.66 -9.91 -33.92
N ASP A 24 -5.72 -10.66 -34.22
CA ASP A 24 -7.10 -10.19 -34.09
C ASP A 24 -7.38 -9.92 -32.61
N TRP A 25 -7.32 -8.64 -32.25
CA TRP A 25 -7.81 -8.12 -30.97
C TRP A 25 -9.34 -8.07 -31.01
N SER A 26 -9.98 -9.18 -30.67
CA SER A 26 -11.43 -9.22 -30.45
C SER A 26 -11.75 -9.56 -28.99
N GLU A 27 -11.55 -8.60 -28.08
CA GLU A 27 -12.50 -8.34 -27.00
C GLU A 27 -12.10 -7.12 -26.14
N ALA A 28 -13.12 -6.33 -25.77
CA ALA A 28 -13.08 -5.21 -24.83
C ALA A 28 -12.47 -3.85 -25.29
N SER A 29 -12.74 -3.43 -26.53
CA SER A 29 -12.76 -1.99 -26.84
C SER A 29 -14.05 -1.37 -26.29
N LYS A 30 -13.99 -0.76 -25.09
CA LYS A 30 -14.82 0.44 -24.85
C LYS A 30 -14.47 1.39 -25.97
N THR A 31 -15.44 1.69 -26.83
CA THR A 31 -15.27 2.61 -27.94
C THR A 31 -14.64 3.90 -27.44
N ASN A 32 -13.33 4.02 -27.63
CA ASN A 32 -12.61 5.27 -27.48
C ASN A 32 -13.07 6.11 -28.66
N ASN A 33 -14.25 6.69 -28.53
CA ASN A 33 -14.62 7.86 -29.29
C ASN A 33 -13.56 8.89 -28.95
N HIS A 34 -12.52 8.97 -29.79
CA HIS A 34 -11.63 10.10 -29.90
C HIS A 34 -12.53 11.31 -30.15
N ARG A 35 -13.03 11.89 -29.06
CA ARG A 35 -13.77 13.14 -29.08
C ARG A 35 -12.76 14.15 -29.59
N LYS A 36 -12.78 14.38 -30.90
CA LYS A 36 -12.02 15.44 -31.56
C LYS A 36 -12.21 16.68 -30.71
N ASN A 37 -11.11 17.19 -30.16
CA ASN A 37 -11.13 18.36 -29.29
C ASN A 37 -11.64 19.55 -30.11
N ARG A 38 -12.97 19.77 -30.09
CA ARG A 38 -13.59 20.90 -30.76
C ARG A 38 -13.13 22.16 -30.04
N ARG A 39 -12.17 22.86 -30.64
CA ARG A 39 -11.73 24.18 -30.21
C ARG A 39 -12.85 25.16 -30.55
N TYR A 40 -13.61 25.58 -29.55
CA TYR A 40 -14.63 26.62 -29.74
C TYR A 40 -13.94 27.99 -29.77
N LYS A 41 -14.32 28.84 -30.71
CA LYS A 41 -13.95 30.27 -30.67
C LYS A 41 -14.47 30.88 -29.37
N LYS A 42 -13.65 31.71 -28.72
CA LYS A 42 -13.99 32.41 -27.47
C LYS A 42 -15.28 33.21 -27.68
N TYR A 43 -16.18 33.18 -26.69
CA TYR A 43 -17.50 33.83 -26.71
C TYR A 43 -18.54 33.31 -27.73
N SER A 44 -18.24 32.28 -28.53
CA SER A 44 -19.26 31.63 -29.35
C SER A 44 -20.33 30.94 -28.49
N LYS A 45 -21.53 30.70 -29.05
CA LYS A 45 -22.61 29.94 -28.39
C LYS A 45 -22.15 28.54 -27.95
N GLY A 46 -21.29 27.89 -28.73
CA GLY A 46 -20.67 26.61 -28.39
C GLY A 46 -19.71 26.71 -27.18
N TRP A 47 -18.93 27.80 -27.11
CA TRP A 47 -18.04 28.07 -25.98
C TRP A 47 -18.82 28.27 -24.68
N TRP A 48 -19.90 29.05 -24.69
CA TRP A 48 -20.75 29.22 -23.50
C TRP A 48 -21.38 27.91 -23.02
N ARG A 49 -21.89 27.07 -23.93
CA ARG A 49 -22.43 25.75 -23.58
C ARG A 49 -21.37 24.86 -22.92
N ALA A 50 -20.15 24.84 -23.48
CA ALA A 50 -19.03 24.09 -22.91
C ALA A 50 -18.58 24.68 -21.55
N TYR A 51 -18.52 25.99 -21.42
CA TYR A 51 -18.19 26.70 -20.18
C TYR A 51 -19.19 26.38 -19.07
N HIS A 52 -20.50 26.48 -19.34
CA HIS A 52 -21.54 26.11 -18.38
C HIS A 52 -21.51 24.62 -18.02
N ALA A 53 -21.21 23.74 -18.98
CA ALA A 53 -21.04 22.31 -18.70
C ALA A 53 -19.83 22.06 -17.78
N LYS A 54 -18.70 22.72 -18.03
CA LYS A 54 -17.52 22.66 -17.15
C LYS A 54 -17.84 23.19 -15.75
N ARG A 55 -18.53 24.33 -15.65
CA ARG A 55 -18.95 24.93 -14.37
C ARG A 55 -19.91 24.03 -13.60
N ARG A 56 -20.87 23.37 -14.28
CA ARG A 56 -21.75 22.36 -13.68
C ARG A 56 -20.98 21.15 -13.14
N ARG A 57 -20.01 20.62 -13.90
CA ARG A 57 -19.13 19.53 -13.45
C ARG A 57 -18.32 19.91 -12.21
N GLN A 58 -17.74 21.11 -12.18
CA GLN A 58 -17.00 21.60 -11.01
C GLN A 58 -17.90 21.71 -9.77
N ARG A 59 -19.11 22.27 -9.91
CA ARG A 59 -20.10 22.32 -8.81
C ARG A 59 -20.48 20.93 -8.32
N ALA A 60 -20.71 19.97 -9.22
CA ALA A 60 -21.02 18.59 -8.86
C ALA A 60 -19.86 17.91 -8.09
N MET A 61 -18.61 18.14 -8.52
CA MET A 61 -17.43 17.61 -7.81
C MET A 61 -17.26 18.26 -6.43
N ALA A 62 -17.50 19.56 -6.29
CA ALA A 62 -17.47 20.25 -5.01
C ALA A 62 -18.59 19.76 -4.06
N ALA A 63 -19.80 19.54 -4.58
CA ALA A 63 -20.91 18.96 -3.81
C ALA A 63 -20.56 17.55 -3.32
N ARG A 64 -19.98 16.70 -4.19
CA ARG A 64 -19.47 15.37 -3.80
C ARG A 64 -18.46 15.48 -2.65
N LYS A 65 -17.45 16.35 -2.77
CA LYS A 65 -16.47 16.58 -1.70
C LYS A 65 -17.13 17.02 -0.37
N ARG A 66 -18.13 17.91 -0.42
CA ARG A 66 -18.88 18.33 0.78
C ARG A 66 -19.62 17.16 1.43
N THR A 67 -20.26 16.29 0.65
CA THR A 67 -20.96 15.11 1.19
C THR A 67 -20.00 14.13 1.89
N TYR A 68 -18.80 13.93 1.34
CA TYR A 68 -17.76 13.12 1.99
C TYR A 68 -17.26 13.76 3.30
N GLY A 69 -17.10 15.09 3.33
CA GLY A 69 -16.72 15.82 4.54
C GLY A 69 -17.76 15.70 5.66
N VAL A 70 -19.04 15.88 5.33
CA VAL A 70 -20.15 15.72 6.30
C VAL A 70 -20.25 14.29 6.80
N ARG A 71 -20.07 13.28 5.93
CA ARG A 71 -20.06 11.87 6.35
C ARG A 71 -18.92 11.56 7.31
N ARG A 72 -17.72 12.11 7.07
CA ARG A 72 -16.59 11.99 8.01
C ARG A 72 -16.85 12.70 9.34
N ALA A 73 -17.42 13.91 9.30
CA ALA A 73 -17.78 14.66 10.51
C ALA A 73 -18.84 13.93 11.35
N ARG A 74 -19.87 13.36 10.71
CA ARG A 74 -20.89 12.54 11.39
C ARG A 74 -20.29 11.28 12.02
N LEU A 75 -19.39 10.59 11.32
CA LEU A 75 -18.68 9.43 11.89
C LEU A 75 -17.78 9.85 13.08
N ALA A 76 -17.13 11.01 13.02
CA ALA A 76 -16.34 11.54 14.12
C ALA A 76 -17.22 11.94 15.32
N GLN A 77 -18.39 12.52 15.10
CA GLN A 77 -19.37 12.83 16.15
C GLN A 77 -19.97 11.56 16.77
N ALA A 78 -20.32 10.55 15.96
CA ALA A 78 -20.79 9.26 16.46
C ALA A 78 -19.74 8.58 17.36
N ARG A 79 -18.45 8.69 17.02
CA ARG A 79 -17.34 8.24 17.90
C ARG A 79 -17.23 9.04 19.20
N ARG A 80 -17.63 10.32 19.22
CA ARG A 80 -17.64 11.15 20.44
C ARG A 80 -18.83 10.81 21.35
N VAL A 81 -20.00 10.52 20.79
CA VAL A 81 -21.20 10.16 21.57
C VAL A 81 -21.06 8.79 22.23
N ASN A 82 -20.30 7.86 21.62
CA ASN A 82 -19.95 6.57 22.23
C ASN A 82 -18.76 6.62 23.21
N ARG A 83 -18.18 7.79 23.49
CA ARG A 83 -17.21 7.94 24.59
C ARG A 83 -17.96 8.32 25.87
N ILE A 84 -18.07 7.36 26.78
CA ILE A 84 -18.41 7.59 28.20
C ILE A 84 -17.39 8.61 28.76
N PRO A 85 -17.81 9.65 29.49
CA PRO A 85 -16.90 10.68 29.98
C PRO A 85 -16.02 10.11 31.09
N SER A 86 -14.76 9.82 30.80
CA SER A 86 -13.75 9.55 31.82
C SER A 86 -13.32 10.88 32.44
N THR A 87 -13.61 11.05 33.72
CA THR A 87 -13.15 12.11 34.61
C THR A 87 -11.64 12.39 34.50
N PRO A 88 -11.18 13.64 34.70
CA PRO A 88 -9.76 13.98 34.64
C PRO A 88 -9.04 13.45 35.88
N SER A 89 -8.48 12.24 35.76
CA SER A 89 -7.60 11.68 36.79
C SER A 89 -6.24 12.36 36.74
N ARG A 90 -6.06 13.28 37.69
CA ARG A 90 -4.82 13.68 38.38
C ARG A 90 -3.56 12.93 37.94
N SER A 91 -2.56 13.70 37.52
CA SER A 91 -1.18 13.27 37.29
C SER A 91 -0.64 12.41 38.45
N ILE A 92 -0.45 11.13 38.18
CA ILE A 92 0.39 10.23 38.98
C ILE A 92 1.50 9.75 38.05
N ALA A 93 2.70 9.75 38.59
CA ALA A 93 3.99 9.55 37.94
C ALA A 93 4.08 8.36 36.99
N ALA A 94 4.94 8.53 35.98
CA ALA A 94 5.77 7.49 35.34
C ALA A 94 5.18 6.08 35.31
N GLY A 95 4.31 5.82 34.33
CA GLY A 95 3.93 4.48 33.92
C GLY A 95 4.05 4.40 32.41
N THR A 96 5.16 3.86 31.92
CA THR A 96 5.38 3.47 30.53
C THR A 96 4.28 2.49 30.15
N SER A 97 3.22 2.95 29.48
CA SER A 97 2.27 2.04 28.83
C SER A 97 2.95 1.51 27.58
N ASP A 98 3.83 0.53 27.78
CA ASP A 98 4.48 -0.22 26.72
C ASP A 98 3.39 -0.83 25.84
N PHE A 99 3.21 -0.25 24.65
CA PHE A 99 2.44 -0.88 23.60
C PHE A 99 3.30 -2.05 23.07
N THR A 100 3.22 -3.19 23.76
CA THR A 100 4.07 -4.36 23.51
C THR A 100 3.61 -5.22 22.34
N THR A 101 2.39 -5.02 21.82
CA THR A 101 1.83 -5.90 20.78
C THR A 101 0.92 -5.19 19.79
N PHE A 102 1.16 -5.38 18.49
CA PHE A 102 0.21 -5.05 17.42
C PHE A 102 -0.25 -6.35 16.78
N ASN A 103 -1.57 -6.61 16.78
CA ASN A 103 -2.18 -7.90 16.43
C ASN A 103 -1.76 -9.11 17.30
N GLY A 104 -1.15 -8.88 18.47
CA GLY A 104 -0.66 -9.94 19.37
C GLY A 104 0.82 -10.27 19.19
N GLU A 105 1.48 -9.74 18.16
CA GLU A 105 2.91 -9.94 17.93
C GLU A 105 3.78 -8.91 18.66
N THR A 106 4.83 -9.41 19.29
CA THR A 106 5.89 -8.58 19.86
C THR A 106 6.82 -8.06 18.76
N PRO A 107 7.18 -6.76 18.78
CA PRO A 107 8.09 -6.19 17.80
C PRO A 107 9.52 -6.78 17.99
N PRO A 108 10.42 -6.64 16.99
CA PRO A 108 11.79 -7.13 17.10
C PRO A 108 12.56 -6.50 18.27
N ASN A 109 13.65 -7.14 18.69
CA ASN A 109 14.50 -6.63 19.76
C ASN A 109 14.96 -5.20 19.42
N GLY A 110 14.84 -4.28 20.38
CA GLY A 110 15.20 -2.87 20.19
C GLY A 110 14.08 -1.98 19.63
N TRP A 111 12.95 -2.54 19.20
CA TRP A 111 11.78 -1.76 18.81
C TRP A 111 10.87 -1.52 20.02
N ARG A 112 10.62 -0.25 20.33
CA ARG A 112 9.73 0.15 21.41
C ARG A 112 8.49 0.80 20.85
N GLY A 113 7.32 0.23 21.15
CA GLY A 113 6.03 0.76 20.71
C GLY A 113 5.66 2.06 21.42
N GLU A 114 5.25 3.05 20.64
CA GLU A 114 4.68 4.31 21.09
C GLU A 114 3.27 4.41 20.49
N SER A 115 2.23 4.29 21.32
CA SER A 115 0.86 4.31 20.83
C SER A 115 0.48 5.72 20.37
N THR A 116 0.05 5.84 19.12
CA THR A 116 -0.68 7.02 18.64
C THR A 116 -2.17 6.65 18.58
N GLY A 117 -3.01 7.46 19.23
CA GLY A 117 -4.44 7.16 19.48
C GLY A 117 -5.36 7.03 18.24
N ASN A 118 -4.82 6.85 17.04
CA ASN A 118 -5.53 6.81 15.77
C ASN A 118 -5.53 5.42 15.09
N GLY A 119 -5.02 4.37 15.74
CA GLY A 119 -4.94 3.02 15.16
C GLY A 119 -3.70 2.77 14.28
N ASP A 120 -2.77 3.72 14.30
CA ASP A 120 -1.42 3.56 13.75
C ASP A 120 -0.49 3.16 14.90
N ALA A 121 0.39 2.19 14.66
CA ALA A 121 1.43 1.84 15.61
C ALA A 121 2.74 2.52 15.22
N GLN A 122 3.36 3.26 16.14
CA GLN A 122 4.66 3.86 15.94
C GLN A 122 5.69 3.13 16.80
N PHE A 123 6.91 2.99 16.30
CA PHE A 123 8.00 2.32 16.99
C PHE A 123 9.25 3.19 16.92
N LYS A 124 9.94 3.31 18.06
CA LYS A 124 11.32 3.81 18.10
C LYS A 124 12.25 2.60 17.99
N VAL A 125 13.24 2.68 17.12
CA VAL A 125 14.19 1.59 16.89
C VAL A 125 15.53 1.98 17.50
N SER A 126 15.98 1.17 18.46
CA SER A 126 17.26 1.33 19.15
C SER A 126 18.24 0.23 18.78
N ASP A 127 19.52 0.57 18.80
CA ASP A 127 20.63 -0.37 18.69
C ASP A 127 20.80 -1.19 19.98
N THR A 128 21.68 -2.19 19.95
CA THR A 128 22.06 -2.99 21.13
C THR A 128 22.61 -2.13 22.26
N ASP A 129 23.24 -1.01 21.92
CA ASP A 129 23.80 -0.03 22.85
C ASP A 129 22.75 0.97 23.36
N GLY A 130 21.47 0.80 22.99
CA GLY A 130 20.36 1.67 23.38
C GLY A 130 20.22 2.95 22.54
N ARG A 131 21.19 3.26 21.66
CA ARG A 131 21.16 4.43 20.78
C ARG A 131 20.00 4.34 19.79
N SER A 132 19.24 5.42 19.60
CA SER A 132 18.18 5.48 18.59
C SER A 132 18.78 5.46 17.18
N ILE A 133 18.46 4.43 16.40
CA ILE A 133 18.93 4.23 15.02
C ILE A 133 17.84 4.45 13.97
N GLY A 134 16.58 4.59 14.40
CA GLY A 134 15.50 4.91 13.49
C GLY A 134 14.12 4.90 14.12
N SER A 135 13.12 4.94 13.26
CA SER A 135 11.72 4.79 13.63
C SER A 135 10.99 3.93 12.63
N ALA A 136 9.92 3.28 13.07
CA ALA A 136 9.01 2.55 12.20
C ALA A 136 7.57 2.95 12.50
N SER A 137 6.70 2.83 11.52
CA SER A 137 5.27 3.07 11.68
C SER A 137 4.49 2.06 10.86
N LEU A 138 3.43 1.50 11.44
CA LEU A 138 2.55 0.55 10.83
C LEU A 138 1.14 1.15 10.77
N SER A 139 0.58 1.19 9.56
CA SER A 139 -0.73 1.81 9.30
C SER A 139 -1.52 1.01 8.28
N VAL A 140 -2.85 1.14 8.30
CA VAL A 140 -3.74 0.53 7.31
C VAL A 140 -3.93 1.49 6.13
N VAL A 141 -3.60 1.06 4.92
CA VAL A 141 -3.70 1.88 3.71
C VAL A 141 -5.06 1.73 3.05
N SER A 142 -5.52 0.49 2.87
CA SER A 142 -6.76 0.20 2.16
C SER A 142 -7.28 -1.18 2.54
N ALA A 143 -8.57 -1.42 2.31
CA ALA A 143 -9.08 -2.79 2.22
C ALA A 143 -8.52 -3.44 0.95
N ALA A 144 -8.17 -4.73 1.03
CA ALA A 144 -7.88 -5.55 -0.13
C ALA A 144 -9.18 -5.78 -0.91
N MET A 145 -9.07 -5.95 -2.22
CA MET A 145 -10.21 -6.38 -3.02
C MET A 145 -10.32 -7.90 -2.92
N PRO A 146 -11.53 -8.47 -2.72
CA PRO A 146 -11.71 -9.92 -2.75
C PRO A 146 -11.44 -10.41 -4.17
N MET A 147 -10.19 -10.80 -4.41
CA MET A 147 -9.70 -11.31 -5.67
C MET A 147 -8.91 -12.56 -5.37
N ASN A 148 -9.29 -13.68 -6.00
CA ASN A 148 -8.62 -14.95 -5.79
C ASN A 148 -7.26 -14.89 -6.51
N GLU A 149 -6.21 -14.58 -5.75
CA GLU A 149 -4.88 -14.29 -6.26
C GLU A 149 -4.25 -15.49 -6.98
N GLU A 150 -4.70 -16.70 -6.65
CA GLU A 150 -4.24 -17.97 -7.23
C GLU A 150 -4.76 -18.20 -8.65
N ASN A 151 -5.95 -17.70 -8.97
CA ASN A 151 -6.56 -17.84 -10.30
C ASN A 151 -6.21 -16.68 -11.25
N MET A 152 -5.35 -15.75 -10.82
CA MET A 152 -4.96 -14.62 -11.66
C MET A 152 -3.79 -14.95 -12.60
N PRO A 153 -3.78 -14.35 -13.81
CA PRO A 153 -2.60 -14.36 -14.67
C PRO A 153 -1.40 -13.74 -13.94
N GLU A 154 -0.23 -14.35 -14.05
CA GLU A 154 1.01 -13.90 -13.39
C GLU A 154 1.30 -12.40 -13.62
N LYS A 155 1.15 -11.93 -14.87
CA LYS A 155 1.30 -10.50 -15.23
C LYS A 155 0.38 -9.55 -14.47
N MET A 156 -0.78 -10.03 -14.02
CA MET A 156 -1.72 -9.24 -13.22
C MET A 156 -1.33 -9.30 -11.75
N ARG A 157 -0.93 -10.47 -11.26
CA ARG A 157 -0.41 -10.65 -9.89
C ARG A 157 0.79 -9.74 -9.65
N GLU A 158 1.72 -9.63 -10.59
CA GLU A 158 2.86 -8.70 -10.49
C GLU A 158 2.45 -7.23 -10.46
N LYS A 159 1.23 -6.87 -10.87
CA LYS A 159 0.78 -5.48 -10.90
C LYS A 159 -0.14 -5.12 -9.74
N THR A 160 -0.54 -6.09 -8.93
CA THR A 160 -1.47 -5.91 -7.83
C THR A 160 -1.03 -6.62 -6.57
N LEU A 161 -1.27 -6.02 -5.42
CA LEU A 161 -1.10 -6.62 -4.10
C LEU A 161 -2.47 -6.60 -3.39
N GLY A 162 -3.04 -7.76 -3.07
CA GLY A 162 -4.41 -7.86 -2.53
C GLY A 162 -5.46 -7.13 -3.37
N GLY A 163 -5.33 -7.25 -4.70
CA GLY A 163 -6.18 -6.57 -5.69
C GLY A 163 -5.95 -5.05 -5.81
N VAL A 164 -5.08 -4.45 -5.00
CA VAL A 164 -4.71 -3.04 -5.12
C VAL A 164 -3.57 -2.88 -6.11
N PRO A 165 -3.68 -2.00 -7.12
CA PRO A 165 -2.58 -1.77 -8.06
C PRO A 165 -1.32 -1.29 -7.34
N VAL A 166 -0.20 -1.92 -7.63
CA VAL A 166 1.12 -1.55 -7.10
C VAL A 166 1.48 -0.10 -7.46
N SER A 167 1.02 0.38 -8.61
CA SER A 167 1.15 1.79 -9.00
C SER A 167 0.40 2.75 -8.08
N ALA A 168 -0.74 2.34 -7.51
CA ALA A 168 -1.48 3.14 -6.53
C ALA A 168 -0.74 3.18 -5.19
N LEU A 169 -0.16 2.06 -4.74
CA LEU A 169 0.68 1.99 -3.55
C LEU A 169 1.95 2.83 -3.72
N ARG A 170 2.62 2.72 -4.86
CA ARG A 170 3.80 3.54 -5.18
C ARG A 170 3.45 5.03 -5.15
N ARG A 171 2.27 5.41 -5.63
CA ARG A 171 1.83 6.81 -5.64
C ARG A 171 1.68 7.39 -4.23
N THR A 172 1.25 6.61 -3.24
CA THR A 172 1.18 7.11 -1.86
C THR A 172 2.57 7.44 -1.31
N VAL A 173 3.58 6.63 -1.67
CA VAL A 173 4.97 6.88 -1.33
C VAL A 173 5.50 8.11 -2.07
N ILE A 174 5.22 8.25 -3.37
CA ILE A 174 5.59 9.47 -4.14
C ILE A 174 5.02 10.72 -3.48
N ASP A 175 3.72 10.73 -3.16
CA ASP A 175 3.06 11.88 -2.55
C ASP A 175 3.61 12.18 -1.14
N LYS A 176 4.14 11.18 -0.43
CA LYS A 176 4.88 11.39 0.84
C LYS A 176 6.27 11.97 0.58
N MET A 177 7.05 11.39 -0.32
CA MET A 177 8.40 11.83 -0.64
C MET A 177 8.44 13.25 -1.21
N ILE A 178 7.46 13.64 -2.02
CA ILE A 178 7.34 15.03 -2.49
C ILE A 178 7.20 16.02 -1.32
N ARG A 179 6.47 15.64 -0.26
CA ARG A 179 6.29 16.50 0.93
C ARG A 179 7.52 16.55 1.81
N GLU A 180 8.34 15.52 1.76
CA GLU A 180 9.55 15.38 2.57
C GLU A 180 10.82 15.80 1.80
N GLU A 181 10.68 16.29 0.56
CA GLU A 181 11.81 16.61 -0.34
C GLU A 181 12.72 15.38 -0.64
N GLY A 182 12.10 14.21 -0.71
CA GLY A 182 12.75 12.94 -1.01
C GLY A 182 12.51 12.43 -2.43
N TRP A 183 13.22 11.36 -2.77
CA TRP A 183 13.08 10.63 -4.03
C TRP A 183 12.99 9.13 -3.79
N ILE A 184 12.36 8.43 -4.72
CA ILE A 184 12.31 6.97 -4.71
C ILE A 184 13.59 6.45 -5.38
N VAL A 185 14.30 5.58 -4.69
CA VAL A 185 15.53 4.94 -5.18
C VAL A 185 15.18 3.67 -5.96
N ASN A 186 14.35 2.81 -5.38
CA ASN A 186 13.99 1.54 -5.99
C ASN A 186 12.60 1.07 -5.51
N ASP A 187 11.94 0.25 -6.31
CA ASP A 187 10.73 -0.45 -5.92
C ASP A 187 10.70 -1.86 -6.51
N TYR A 188 10.33 -2.83 -5.68
CA TYR A 188 10.34 -4.24 -6.08
C TYR A 188 9.33 -5.05 -5.27
N GLN A 189 9.00 -6.24 -5.74
CA GLN A 189 8.20 -7.20 -5.01
C GLN A 189 9.06 -8.39 -4.59
N ARG A 190 8.85 -8.87 -3.37
CA ARG A 190 9.48 -10.07 -2.84
C ARG A 190 8.52 -10.85 -1.97
N LYS A 191 8.86 -12.11 -1.70
CA LYS A 191 8.12 -12.93 -0.72
C LYS A 191 8.80 -12.82 0.65
N VAL A 192 8.00 -12.58 1.69
CA VAL A 192 8.45 -12.52 3.10
C VAL A 192 7.46 -13.33 3.93
N GLY A 193 7.94 -14.39 4.60
CA GLY A 193 7.06 -15.32 5.31
C GLY A 193 5.98 -15.96 4.43
N GLY A 194 6.32 -16.30 3.18
CA GLY A 194 5.38 -16.91 2.21
C GLY A 194 4.37 -15.95 1.59
N LYS A 195 4.18 -14.74 2.13
CA LYS A 195 3.30 -13.71 1.58
C LYS A 195 4.05 -12.75 0.66
N ARG A 196 3.34 -12.21 -0.32
CA ARG A 196 3.89 -11.19 -1.23
C ARG A 196 3.96 -9.84 -0.51
N VAL A 197 5.08 -9.16 -0.68
CA VAL A 197 5.33 -7.85 -0.09
C VAL A 197 5.87 -6.94 -1.19
N PHE A 198 5.26 -5.76 -1.33
CA PHE A 198 5.75 -4.71 -2.21
C PHE A 198 6.62 -3.76 -1.37
N VAL A 199 7.87 -3.57 -1.79
CA VAL A 199 8.86 -2.77 -1.07
C VAL A 199 9.23 -1.56 -1.92
N VAL A 200 9.20 -0.38 -1.31
CA VAL A 200 9.66 0.86 -1.91
C VAL A 200 10.76 1.45 -1.05
N VAL A 201 11.94 1.62 -1.63
CA VAL A 201 13.08 2.27 -0.98
C VAL A 201 13.15 3.70 -1.46
N ALA A 202 13.20 4.63 -0.51
CA ALA A 202 13.27 6.05 -0.79
C ALA A 202 14.34 6.70 0.09
N GLN A 203 14.81 7.87 -0.35
CA GLN A 203 15.78 8.66 0.38
C GLN A 203 15.29 10.09 0.49
N THR A 204 15.68 10.73 1.57
CA THR A 204 15.33 12.11 1.88
C THR A 204 16.60 12.87 2.22
N ALA A 205 16.81 14.03 1.62
CA ALA A 205 17.92 14.91 1.96
C ALA A 205 17.39 16.05 2.83
N LYS A 206 17.77 16.08 4.11
CA LYS A 206 17.38 17.15 5.03
C LYS A 206 18.57 17.57 5.87
N ASN A 207 18.80 18.88 5.98
CA ASN A 207 19.89 19.45 6.80
C ASN A 207 21.27 18.84 6.48
N ASN A 208 21.58 18.67 5.19
CA ASN A 208 22.83 18.06 4.71
C ASN A 208 23.06 16.59 5.14
N ALA A 209 22.03 15.92 5.64
CA ALA A 209 22.04 14.50 5.96
C ALA A 209 21.05 13.75 5.06
N VAL A 210 21.47 12.56 4.61
CA VAL A 210 20.62 11.65 3.84
C VAL A 210 20.03 10.62 4.79
N SER A 211 18.70 10.51 4.80
CA SER A 211 17.98 9.46 5.54
C SER A 211 17.35 8.49 4.54
N SER A 212 17.45 7.20 4.83
CA SER A 212 16.81 6.13 4.08
C SER A 212 15.45 5.83 4.69
N SER A 213 14.44 5.70 3.85
CA SER A 213 13.09 5.30 4.24
C SER A 213 12.61 4.13 3.41
N THR A 214 12.19 3.05 4.07
CA THR A 214 11.70 1.85 3.39
C THR A 214 10.23 1.64 3.72
N PHE A 215 9.42 1.42 2.69
CA PHE A 215 7.99 1.20 2.80
C PHE A 215 7.66 -0.22 2.35
N TYR A 216 7.17 -1.04 3.27
CA TYR A 216 6.68 -2.38 2.99
C TYR A 216 5.15 -2.35 2.95
N PHE A 217 4.57 -2.89 1.90
CA PHE A 217 3.14 -3.11 1.78
C PHE A 217 2.87 -4.61 1.77
N THR A 218 1.95 -5.07 2.62
CA THR A 218 1.56 -6.48 2.69
C THR A 218 0.06 -6.62 2.94
N GLU A 219 -0.51 -7.72 2.46
CA GLU A 219 -1.91 -8.07 2.69
C GLU A 219 -2.04 -8.99 3.90
N VAL A 220 -2.87 -8.56 4.85
CA VAL A 220 -3.22 -9.32 6.05
C VAL A 220 -4.72 -9.16 6.30
N ASP A 221 -5.44 -10.28 6.43
CA ASP A 221 -6.89 -10.34 6.71
C ASP A 221 -7.75 -9.43 5.81
N GLY A 222 -7.46 -9.42 4.50
CA GLY A 222 -8.19 -8.61 3.53
C GLY A 222 -7.94 -7.10 3.67
N ARG A 223 -6.82 -6.70 4.27
CA ARG A 223 -6.38 -5.31 4.38
C ARG A 223 -4.92 -5.17 3.96
N ILE A 224 -4.61 -4.06 3.31
CA ILE A 224 -3.24 -3.67 2.98
C ILE A 224 -2.69 -2.83 4.12
N TYR A 225 -1.64 -3.35 4.76
CA TYR A 225 -0.85 -2.65 5.75
C TYR A 225 0.37 -2.02 5.10
N SER A 226 0.80 -0.86 5.60
CA SER A 226 2.06 -0.22 5.27
C SER A 226 2.93 -0.13 6.52
N LEU A 227 4.10 -0.77 6.48
CA LEU A 227 5.19 -0.58 7.43
C LEU A 227 6.19 0.37 6.81
N ALA A 228 6.30 1.58 7.35
CA ALA A 228 7.27 2.58 6.92
C ALA A 228 8.37 2.72 7.97
N THR A 229 9.62 2.48 7.57
CA THR A 229 10.80 2.70 8.40
C THR A 229 11.57 3.93 7.92
N ASN A 230 12.25 4.60 8.84
CA ASN A 230 13.14 5.72 8.56
C ASN A 230 14.40 5.59 9.43
N SER A 231 15.56 5.71 8.80
CA SER A 231 16.87 5.59 9.44
C SER A 231 17.92 6.43 8.72
N PRO A 232 19.06 6.74 9.37
CA PRO A 232 20.27 7.08 8.64
C PRO A 232 20.66 5.96 7.66
N THR A 233 21.40 6.32 6.61
CA THR A 233 21.84 5.35 5.58
C THR A 233 22.63 4.19 6.17
N ASP A 234 23.46 4.45 7.17
CA ASP A 234 24.39 3.46 7.77
C ASP A 234 23.65 2.34 8.52
N PHE A 235 22.43 2.59 8.98
CA PHE A 235 21.62 1.62 9.73
C PHE A 235 20.47 1.04 8.90
N SER A 236 20.38 1.40 7.62
CA SER A 236 19.24 1.06 6.77
C SER A 236 19.12 -0.45 6.51
N ASP A 237 20.24 -1.15 6.30
CA ASP A 237 20.24 -2.60 6.09
C ASP A 237 19.79 -3.38 7.34
N LYS A 238 20.24 -2.93 8.51
CA LYS A 238 19.85 -3.54 9.80
C LYS A 238 18.35 -3.40 10.03
N ILE A 239 17.83 -2.19 9.86
CA ILE A 239 16.39 -1.91 10.05
C ILE A 239 15.55 -2.63 9.01
N ALA A 240 16.05 -2.80 7.78
CA ALA A 240 15.39 -3.61 6.76
C ALA A 240 15.29 -5.08 7.18
N ALA A 241 16.37 -5.67 7.70
CA ALA A 241 16.37 -7.04 8.21
C ALA A 241 15.38 -7.23 9.37
N ASP A 242 15.38 -6.31 10.34
CA ASP A 242 14.44 -6.35 11.48
C ASP A 242 12.98 -6.21 11.01
N SER A 243 12.74 -5.35 10.01
CA SER A 243 11.41 -5.17 9.41
C SER A 243 10.90 -6.44 8.75
N GLU A 244 11.78 -7.19 8.08
CA GLU A 244 11.41 -8.45 7.44
C GLU A 244 11.12 -9.57 8.45
N GLN A 245 11.88 -9.61 9.55
CA GLN A 245 11.58 -10.50 10.67
C GLN A 245 10.22 -10.16 11.29
N PHE A 246 9.94 -8.87 11.50
CA PHE A 246 8.66 -8.40 11.98
C PHE A 246 7.52 -8.82 11.04
N LEU A 247 7.65 -8.58 9.73
CA LEU A 247 6.64 -8.96 8.74
C LEU A 247 6.43 -10.47 8.69
N THR A 248 7.48 -11.28 8.87
CA THR A 248 7.36 -12.73 8.92
C THR A 248 6.49 -13.18 10.09
N LYS A 249 6.68 -12.60 11.27
CA LYS A 249 5.86 -12.87 12.46
C LYS A 249 4.43 -12.34 12.28
N PHE A 250 4.31 -11.09 11.83
CA PHE A 250 3.03 -10.43 11.58
C PHE A 250 2.14 -11.19 10.59
N ASN A 251 2.74 -11.75 9.54
CA ASN A 251 2.03 -12.54 8.54
C ASN A 251 1.60 -13.92 9.07
N LYS A 252 2.33 -14.49 10.03
CA LYS A 252 2.04 -15.78 10.66
C LYS A 252 0.92 -15.66 11.70
N GLY A 253 0.91 -14.61 12.52
CA GLY A 253 -0.12 -14.38 13.54
C GLY A 253 -1.54 -14.29 12.98
N SER A 254 -1.66 -13.68 11.80
CA SER A 254 -2.94 -13.63 11.06
C SER A 254 -3.43 -15.00 10.58
N GLN A 255 -2.52 -15.93 10.22
CA GLN A 255 -2.91 -17.28 9.81
C GLN A 255 -3.43 -18.11 10.99
N SER A 256 -2.79 -18.02 12.17
CA SER A 256 -3.21 -18.79 13.35
C SER A 256 -4.56 -18.36 13.93
N ASN A 257 -4.95 -17.08 13.77
CA ASN A 257 -6.25 -16.60 14.23
C ASN A 257 -7.43 -17.10 13.35
N GLY A 258 -7.17 -17.55 12.12
CA GLY A 258 -8.19 -18.14 11.24
C GLY A 258 -8.55 -19.58 11.59
N ASP A 259 -7.60 -20.37 12.11
CA ASP A 259 -7.78 -21.80 12.37
C ASP A 259 -8.45 -22.10 13.72
N SER A 260 -8.59 -21.10 14.60
CA SER A 260 -9.15 -21.28 15.95
C SER A 260 -10.70 -21.27 16.00
N ALA A 261 -11.38 -21.10 14.86
CA ALA A 261 -12.84 -21.00 14.77
C ALA A 261 -13.54 -22.31 14.37
N SER A 262 -12.84 -23.46 14.35
CA SER A 262 -13.42 -24.75 13.96
C SER A 262 -12.95 -25.90 14.84
N THR A 263 -13.32 -25.89 16.12
CA THR A 263 -13.25 -27.08 16.96
C THR A 263 -14.41 -27.17 17.94
N ALA A 264 -15.34 -28.06 17.58
CA ALA A 264 -16.07 -28.98 18.44
C ALA A 264 -17.08 -28.43 19.47
N THR A 265 -18.33 -28.29 19.01
CA THR A 265 -19.50 -28.61 19.83
C THR A 265 -19.48 -30.11 20.14
N THR A 266 -19.17 -30.47 21.38
CA THR A 266 -19.30 -31.83 21.91
C THR A 266 -20.79 -32.16 22.17
N PRO A 267 -21.39 -33.18 21.53
CA PRO A 267 -22.68 -33.69 21.98
C PRO A 267 -22.45 -34.58 23.21
N ASN A 268 -23.05 -34.16 24.32
CA ASN A 268 -23.10 -34.86 25.59
C ASN A 268 -23.99 -36.12 25.47
N PRO A 269 -23.51 -37.36 25.73
CA PRO A 269 -24.40 -38.50 25.89
C PRO A 269 -24.80 -38.63 27.36
N LEU A 270 -26.10 -38.47 27.61
CA LEU A 270 -26.76 -38.86 28.85
C LEU A 270 -26.53 -40.36 29.12
N ARG A 271 -25.98 -40.68 30.29
CA ARG A 271 -26.31 -41.90 31.05
C ARG A 271 -26.03 -41.69 32.53
#